data_AF-A0A7S0GY60-F1
#
_entry.id   AF-A0A7S0GY60-F1
#
_cell.length_a   1.000
_cell.length_b   1.000
_cell.length_c   1.000
_cell.angle_alpha   90.00
_cell.angle_beta   90.00
_cell.angle_gamma   90.00
#
_symmetry.space_group_name_H-M   'P 1'
#
loop_
_entity.id
_entity.type
_entity.pdbx_description
1 polymer ?
#
loop_
_entity_poly.entity_id
_entity_poly.type
_entity_poly.pdbx_seq_one_letter_code
_entity_poly.pdbx_strand_id
1 'polypeptide(L)'
;AGEILTRYPDKKVVITDRTEELCAQFFRPKTRTYAKKWLEERGAEVVLGDPIDGKFPDLKIDEKGCTLRSGRRLTGDIVYKCMGFRPCTEWVKDSLPPGCMDKGGYLKVNDHLQLDVCGKTVFAMGDCMIHSSNEVKLGHTAEVNAHLVAENVRRMAKRKPLLPYPKGVVGASKTPRIYALSLGKYDGSLGFNSLVVNGSMAAFFKWMVEWTKILACREVLVGIAFWQFSDITANFLGRTLVRTTSVDDDKDE
;
A
#
# COMPACT_ATOMS: atom_id res chain seq x y z
N ALA A 1 -15.73 -2.18 -2.86
CA ALA A 1 -17.03 -2.14 -2.15
C ALA A 1 -17.62 -0.73 -2.12
N GLY A 2 -16.94 0.27 -1.54
CA GLY A 2 -17.45 1.64 -1.43
C GLY A 2 -17.93 2.26 -2.75
N GLU A 3 -17.15 2.08 -3.83
CA GLU A 3 -17.54 2.53 -5.17
C GLU A 3 -18.82 1.85 -5.70
N ILE A 4 -18.99 0.56 -5.43
CA ILE A 4 -20.20 -0.20 -5.86
C ILE A 4 -21.42 0.32 -5.12
N LEU A 5 -21.34 0.44 -3.79
CA LEU A 5 -22.44 0.92 -2.95
C LEU A 5 -22.81 2.37 -3.24
N THR A 6 -21.84 3.18 -3.70
CA THR A 6 -22.10 4.56 -4.11
C THR A 6 -22.78 4.62 -5.49
N ARG A 7 -22.34 3.80 -6.44
CA ARG A 7 -22.86 3.82 -7.81
C ARG A 7 -24.17 3.06 -7.99
N TYR A 8 -24.35 2.00 -7.20
CA TYR A 8 -25.45 1.04 -7.26
C TYR A 8 -25.94 0.73 -5.82
N PRO A 9 -26.64 1.67 -5.17
CA PRO A 9 -27.04 1.55 -3.77
C PRO A 9 -27.96 0.35 -3.50
N ASP A 10 -28.74 -0.07 -4.50
CA ASP A 10 -29.68 -1.21 -4.38
C ASP A 10 -28.98 -2.57 -4.51
N LYS A 11 -27.67 -2.62 -4.79
CA LYS A 11 -26.94 -3.88 -4.96
C LYS A 11 -26.47 -4.40 -3.60
N LYS A 12 -26.76 -5.68 -3.33
CA LYS A 12 -26.18 -6.39 -2.19
C LYS A 12 -24.69 -6.58 -2.41
N VAL A 13 -23.87 -6.11 -1.46
CA VAL A 13 -22.42 -6.30 -1.46
C VAL A 13 -22.04 -7.11 -0.22
N VAL A 14 -21.33 -8.21 -0.42
CA VAL A 14 -20.74 -9.00 0.67
C VAL A 14 -19.22 -8.87 0.60
N ILE A 15 -18.60 -8.54 1.73
CA ILE A 15 -17.15 -8.46 1.90
C ILE A 15 -16.74 -9.56 2.86
N THR A 16 -15.73 -10.34 2.52
CA THR A 16 -15.17 -11.34 3.42
C THR A 16 -13.66 -11.23 3.52
N ASP A 17 -13.14 -11.42 4.73
CA ASP A 17 -11.71 -11.46 5.02
C ASP A 17 -11.45 -12.49 6.13
N ARG A 18 -10.25 -13.09 6.13
CA ARG A 18 -9.79 -13.99 7.19
C ARG A 18 -9.49 -13.26 8.49
N THR A 19 -9.21 -11.97 8.45
CA THR A 19 -8.89 -11.16 9.64
C THR A 19 -10.17 -10.67 10.31
N GLU A 20 -10.12 -10.43 11.62
CA GLU A 20 -11.26 -9.90 12.40
C GLU A 20 -11.56 -8.43 12.09
N GLU A 21 -10.59 -7.71 11.54
CA GLU A 21 -10.71 -6.31 11.17
C GLU A 21 -10.41 -6.11 9.68
N LEU A 22 -11.14 -5.19 9.04
CA LEU A 22 -10.88 -4.81 7.65
C LEU A 22 -9.48 -4.21 7.50
N CYS A 23 -8.71 -4.69 6.53
CA CYS A 23 -7.41 -4.13 6.15
C CYS A 23 -6.45 -3.95 7.35
N ALA A 24 -6.46 -4.90 8.28
CA ALA A 24 -5.76 -4.81 9.58
C ALA A 24 -4.26 -4.47 9.49
N GLN A 25 -3.59 -4.87 8.41
CA GLN A 25 -2.15 -4.66 8.19
C GLN A 25 -1.82 -3.28 7.59
N PHE A 26 -2.81 -2.58 7.02
CA PHE A 26 -2.58 -1.39 6.21
C PHE A 26 -2.97 -0.10 6.91
N PHE A 27 -4.12 -0.11 7.60
CA PHE A 27 -4.74 1.10 8.12
C PHE A 27 -4.79 1.11 9.64
N ARG A 28 -4.80 2.32 10.21
CA ARG A 28 -4.94 2.54 11.65
C ARG A 28 -6.35 2.14 12.13
N PRO A 29 -6.51 1.77 13.42
CA PRO A 29 -7.82 1.40 14.00
C PRO A 29 -8.96 2.36 13.61
N LYS A 30 -8.74 3.68 13.77
CA LYS A 30 -9.74 4.72 13.43
C LYS A 30 -10.23 4.65 11.99
N THR A 31 -9.35 4.34 11.03
CA THR A 31 -9.70 4.18 9.62
C THR A 31 -10.52 2.92 9.39
N ARG A 32 -10.11 1.80 10.01
CA ARG A 32 -10.77 0.50 9.86
C ARG A 32 -12.19 0.52 10.43
N THR A 33 -12.36 1.07 11.63
CA THR A 33 -13.67 1.23 12.28
C THR A 33 -14.58 2.15 11.48
N TYR A 34 -14.05 3.27 10.98
CA TYR A 34 -14.82 4.19 10.15
C TYR A 34 -15.29 3.54 8.84
N ALA A 35 -14.37 2.88 8.13
CA ALA A 35 -14.67 2.18 6.89
C ALA A 35 -15.71 1.06 7.07
N LYS A 36 -15.55 0.23 8.11
CA LYS A 36 -16.51 -0.84 8.43
C LYS A 36 -17.91 -0.26 8.64
N LYS A 37 -18.03 0.74 9.53
CA LYS A 37 -19.30 1.40 9.83
C LYS A 37 -19.93 1.99 8.58
N TRP A 38 -19.16 2.72 7.78
CA TRP A 38 -19.64 3.34 6.54
C TRP A 38 -20.22 2.33 5.54
N LEU A 39 -19.57 1.16 5.43
CA LEU A 39 -19.99 0.06 4.54
C LEU A 39 -21.29 -0.58 5.04
N GLU A 40 -21.37 -0.89 6.33
CA GLU A 40 -22.55 -1.51 6.96
C GLU A 40 -23.77 -0.59 6.92
N GLU A 41 -23.60 0.72 7.17
CA GLU A 41 -24.66 1.73 7.04
C GLU A 41 -25.23 1.84 5.61
N ARG A 42 -24.50 1.34 4.61
CA ARG A 42 -24.93 1.30 3.20
C ARG A 42 -25.36 -0.10 2.76
N GLY A 43 -25.65 -0.99 3.70
CA GLY A 43 -26.21 -2.31 3.43
C GLY A 43 -25.18 -3.35 2.97
N ALA A 44 -23.88 -3.09 3.13
CA ALA A 44 -22.88 -4.12 2.92
C ALA A 44 -22.92 -5.15 4.06
N GLU A 45 -22.83 -6.43 3.71
CA GLU A 45 -22.61 -7.50 4.67
C GLU A 45 -21.10 -7.73 4.82
N VAL A 46 -20.56 -7.54 6.03
CA VAL A 46 -19.12 -7.67 6.29
C VAL A 46 -18.86 -8.92 7.16
N VAL A 47 -18.24 -9.94 6.57
CA VAL A 47 -18.00 -11.27 7.18
C VAL A 47 -16.51 -11.45 7.45
N LEU A 48 -16.10 -11.20 8.69
CA LEU A 48 -14.69 -11.16 9.13
C LEU A 48 -14.35 -12.35 10.03
N GLY A 49 -13.06 -12.65 10.15
CA GLY A 49 -12.55 -13.71 11.04
C GLY A 49 -12.80 -15.15 10.58
N ASP A 50 -13.42 -15.34 9.42
CA ASP A 50 -13.74 -16.65 8.86
C ASP A 50 -13.08 -16.80 7.48
N PRO A 51 -11.91 -17.47 7.40
CA PRO A 51 -11.18 -17.60 6.15
C PRO A 51 -11.94 -18.44 5.13
N ILE A 52 -11.74 -18.13 3.84
CA ILE A 52 -12.17 -19.00 2.75
C ILE A 52 -11.48 -20.37 2.90
N ASP A 53 -12.25 -21.44 2.73
CA ASP A 53 -11.78 -22.81 2.87
C ASP A 53 -10.77 -23.17 1.76
N GLY A 54 -9.85 -24.09 2.06
CA GLY A 54 -8.71 -24.46 1.22
C GLY A 54 -7.40 -23.74 1.57
N LYS A 55 -6.43 -23.82 0.65
CA LYS A 55 -5.10 -23.18 0.75
C LYS A 55 -4.79 -22.50 -0.57
N PHE A 56 -4.22 -21.31 -0.54
CA PHE A 56 -3.82 -20.60 -1.76
C PHE A 56 -2.79 -21.42 -2.57
N PRO A 57 -2.94 -21.56 -3.90
CA PRO A 57 -3.92 -20.89 -4.77
C PRO A 57 -5.31 -21.57 -4.85
N ASP A 58 -5.45 -22.78 -4.32
CA ASP A 58 -6.63 -23.64 -4.37
C ASP A 58 -7.66 -23.33 -3.27
N LEU A 59 -8.03 -22.05 -3.13
CA LEU A 59 -9.14 -21.65 -2.25
C LEU A 59 -10.48 -22.02 -2.90
N LYS A 60 -11.48 -22.37 -2.09
CA LYS A 60 -12.85 -22.68 -2.52
C LYS A 60 -13.60 -21.40 -2.93
N ILE A 61 -13.18 -20.83 -4.05
CA ILE A 61 -13.75 -19.65 -4.70
C ILE A 61 -14.08 -20.02 -6.15
N ASP A 62 -15.33 -19.85 -6.52
CA ASP A 62 -15.81 -20.03 -7.89
C ASP A 62 -16.46 -18.74 -8.40
N GLU A 63 -17.00 -18.78 -9.63
CA GLU A 63 -17.66 -17.63 -10.25
C GLU A 63 -18.95 -17.19 -9.53
N LYS A 64 -19.50 -18.05 -8.66
CA LYS A 64 -20.77 -17.84 -7.95
C LYS A 64 -20.58 -17.52 -6.47
N GLY A 65 -19.36 -17.53 -5.96
CA GLY A 65 -19.04 -17.11 -4.59
C GLY A 65 -17.86 -17.88 -3.98
N CYS A 66 -17.93 -18.10 -2.67
CA CYS A 66 -16.90 -18.86 -1.94
C CYS A 66 -17.49 -19.60 -0.75
N THR A 67 -16.81 -20.68 -0.33
CA THR A 67 -17.14 -21.40 0.89
C THR A 67 -16.14 -21.03 1.98
N LEU A 68 -16.65 -20.55 3.12
CA LEU A 68 -15.83 -20.24 4.29
C LEU A 68 -15.49 -21.51 5.07
N ARG A 69 -14.49 -21.44 5.95
CA ARG A 69 -14.04 -22.58 6.76
C ARG A 69 -15.10 -23.03 7.76
N SER A 70 -15.97 -22.13 8.21
CA SER A 70 -17.17 -22.48 8.98
C SER A 70 -18.17 -23.37 8.23
N GLY A 71 -17.99 -23.57 6.92
CA GLY A 71 -18.95 -24.26 6.04
C GLY A 71 -20.01 -23.31 5.45
N ARG A 72 -20.03 -22.04 5.87
CA ARG A 72 -20.94 -21.03 5.30
C ARG A 72 -20.60 -20.79 3.82
N ARG A 73 -21.61 -20.93 2.95
CA ARG A 73 -21.49 -20.55 1.54
C ARG A 73 -21.92 -19.09 1.35
N LEU A 74 -21.00 -18.25 0.90
CA LEU A 74 -21.32 -16.93 0.38
C LEU A 74 -21.56 -17.04 -1.13
N THR A 75 -22.60 -16.36 -1.62
CA THR A 75 -22.98 -16.37 -3.04
C THR A 75 -23.10 -14.96 -3.59
N GLY A 76 -22.85 -14.80 -4.88
CA GLY A 76 -23.03 -13.53 -5.59
C GLY A 76 -23.00 -13.76 -7.10
N ASP A 77 -23.63 -12.84 -7.83
CA ASP A 77 -23.66 -12.85 -9.30
C ASP A 77 -22.29 -12.51 -9.90
N ILE A 78 -21.45 -11.79 -9.14
CA ILE A 78 -20.10 -11.38 -9.52
C ILE A 78 -19.18 -11.53 -8.32
N VAL A 79 -18.03 -12.17 -8.53
CA VAL A 79 -17.01 -12.41 -7.49
C VAL A 79 -15.73 -11.66 -7.82
N TYR A 80 -15.34 -10.74 -6.94
CA TYR A 80 -14.07 -10.02 -7.02
C TYR A 80 -13.03 -10.66 -6.09
N LYS A 81 -11.99 -11.25 -6.68
CA LYS A 81 -10.84 -11.79 -5.93
C LYS A 81 -9.86 -10.67 -5.59
N CYS A 82 -10.04 -10.05 -4.42
CA CYS A 82 -9.22 -8.91 -3.96
C CYS A 82 -8.07 -9.34 -3.02
N MET A 83 -7.43 -10.48 -3.29
CA MET A 83 -6.42 -11.08 -2.43
C MET A 83 -5.25 -11.64 -3.24
N GLY A 84 -4.11 -11.87 -2.59
CA GLY A 84 -2.99 -12.60 -3.20
C GLY A 84 -2.03 -11.73 -4.01
N PHE A 85 -1.65 -10.56 -3.48
CA PHE A 85 -0.57 -9.75 -4.07
C PHE A 85 0.72 -10.57 -4.20
N ARG A 86 1.25 -10.63 -5.42
CA ARG A 86 2.56 -11.23 -5.75
C ARG A 86 3.35 -10.27 -6.63
N PRO A 87 4.68 -10.20 -6.48
CA PRO A 87 5.51 -9.35 -7.33
C PRO A 87 5.50 -9.86 -8.78
N CYS A 88 5.50 -8.94 -9.74
CA CYS A 88 5.57 -9.26 -11.16
C CYS A 88 7.04 -9.45 -11.61
N THR A 89 7.67 -10.50 -11.08
CA THR A 89 9.13 -10.75 -11.19
C THR A 89 9.46 -12.10 -11.85
N GLU A 90 8.47 -12.90 -12.25
CA GLU A 90 8.72 -14.22 -12.84
C GLU A 90 9.62 -14.12 -14.09
N TRP A 91 9.50 -13.04 -14.87
CA TRP A 91 10.26 -12.81 -16.10
C TRP A 91 11.78 -12.66 -15.91
N VAL A 92 12.26 -12.29 -14.71
CA VAL A 92 13.71 -12.17 -14.42
C VAL A 92 14.30 -13.41 -13.76
N LYS A 93 13.46 -14.36 -13.35
CA LYS A 93 13.86 -15.48 -12.50
C LYS A 93 15.04 -16.28 -13.04
N ASP A 94 15.00 -16.60 -14.34
CA ASP A 94 16.05 -17.39 -14.99
C ASP A 94 17.28 -16.55 -15.40
N SER A 95 17.16 -15.22 -15.35
CA SER A 95 18.24 -14.27 -15.69
C SER A 95 19.05 -13.82 -14.49
N LEU A 96 18.60 -14.11 -13.27
CA LEU A 96 19.26 -13.68 -12.04
C LEU A 96 20.00 -14.84 -11.35
N PRO A 97 21.20 -14.60 -10.80
CA PRO A 97 21.86 -15.53 -9.91
C PRO A 97 20.96 -16.11 -8.81
N PRO A 98 21.18 -17.39 -8.44
CA PRO A 98 20.49 -18.01 -7.32
C PRO A 98 20.61 -17.15 -6.06
N GLY A 99 19.48 -16.99 -5.36
CA GLY A 99 19.44 -16.22 -4.12
C GLY A 99 19.22 -14.72 -4.29
N CYS A 100 18.98 -14.18 -5.50
CA CYS A 100 18.49 -12.80 -5.66
C CYS A 100 16.98 -12.65 -5.41
N MET A 101 16.23 -13.75 -5.38
CA MET A 101 14.79 -13.76 -5.08
C MET A 101 14.51 -14.47 -3.76
N ASP A 102 13.47 -14.05 -3.05
CA ASP A 102 12.94 -14.77 -1.89
C ASP A 102 11.92 -15.85 -2.30
N LYS A 103 11.38 -16.58 -1.32
CA LYS A 103 10.37 -17.64 -1.57
C LYS A 103 9.02 -17.10 -2.09
N GLY A 104 8.75 -15.80 -1.88
CA GLY A 104 7.57 -15.11 -2.37
C GLY A 104 7.73 -14.53 -3.78
N GLY A 105 8.92 -14.64 -4.37
CA GLY A 105 9.26 -14.10 -5.67
C GLY A 105 9.78 -12.65 -5.62
N TYR A 106 9.96 -12.05 -4.45
CA TYR A 106 10.47 -10.68 -4.34
C TYR A 106 11.97 -10.64 -4.58
N LEU A 107 12.44 -9.58 -5.24
CA LEU A 107 13.85 -9.28 -5.43
C LEU A 107 14.46 -8.76 -4.13
N LYS A 108 15.43 -9.48 -3.55
CA LYS A 108 16.09 -9.09 -2.31
C LYS A 108 17.10 -7.98 -2.58
N VAL A 109 16.94 -6.88 -1.85
CA VAL A 109 17.82 -5.71 -1.97
C VAL A 109 18.46 -5.32 -0.65
N ASN A 110 19.66 -4.76 -0.75
CA ASN A 110 20.41 -4.19 0.37
C ASN A 110 19.90 -2.78 0.72
N ASP A 111 20.54 -2.16 1.72
CA ASP A 111 20.24 -0.79 2.15
C ASP A 111 20.44 0.27 1.06
N HIS A 112 21.08 -0.04 -0.08
CA HIS A 112 21.20 0.88 -1.22
C HIS A 112 20.17 0.62 -2.33
N LEU A 113 19.23 -0.31 -2.07
CA LEU A 113 18.25 -0.86 -3.01
C LEU A 113 18.89 -1.57 -4.21
N GLN A 114 20.10 -2.11 -4.01
CA GLN A 114 20.80 -2.94 -4.99
C GLN A 114 20.50 -4.41 -4.72
N LEU A 115 20.45 -5.24 -5.75
CA LEU A 115 20.27 -6.68 -5.58
C LEU A 115 21.45 -7.28 -4.78
N ASP A 116 21.15 -7.99 -3.69
CA ASP A 116 22.14 -8.46 -2.71
C ASP A 116 23.25 -9.33 -3.33
N VAL A 117 22.88 -10.23 -4.24
CA VAL A 117 23.75 -11.30 -4.78
C VAL A 117 24.11 -11.07 -6.26
N CYS A 118 23.41 -10.17 -6.94
CA CYS A 118 23.49 -9.98 -8.40
C CYS A 118 24.46 -8.86 -8.83
N GLY A 119 25.38 -8.47 -7.95
CA GLY A 119 26.34 -7.39 -8.21
C GLY A 119 25.79 -5.99 -7.90
N LYS A 120 26.69 -5.06 -7.53
CA LYS A 120 26.36 -3.70 -7.07
C LYS A 120 25.98 -2.73 -8.21
N THR A 121 25.41 -3.22 -9.30
CA THR A 121 25.02 -2.41 -10.47
C THR A 121 23.54 -2.52 -10.81
N VAL A 122 22.84 -3.53 -10.27
CA VAL A 122 21.41 -3.74 -10.50
C VAL A 122 20.62 -3.27 -9.28
N PHE A 123 19.59 -2.47 -9.51
CA PHE A 123 18.70 -1.93 -8.48
C PHE A 123 17.28 -2.46 -8.67
N ALA A 124 16.52 -2.59 -7.58
CA ALA A 124 15.10 -2.91 -7.62
C ALA A 124 14.31 -2.00 -6.67
N MET A 125 13.07 -1.66 -7.04
CA MET A 125 12.25 -0.66 -6.33
C MET A 125 10.76 -0.95 -6.46
N GLY A 126 9.96 -0.45 -5.53
CA GLY A 126 8.51 -0.63 -5.54
C GLY A 126 8.08 -2.03 -5.13
N ASP A 127 7.05 -2.54 -5.78
CA ASP A 127 6.36 -3.79 -5.40
C ASP A 127 7.18 -5.04 -5.72
N CYS A 128 8.18 -4.95 -6.61
CA CYS A 128 8.97 -6.10 -7.03
C CYS A 128 10.07 -6.51 -6.04
N MET A 129 10.43 -5.65 -5.09
CA MET A 129 11.56 -5.87 -4.18
C MET A 129 11.12 -6.18 -2.75
N ILE A 130 12.02 -6.76 -1.96
CA ILE A 130 11.91 -6.89 -0.51
C ILE A 130 13.17 -6.33 0.15
N HIS A 131 12.97 -5.58 1.24
CA HIS A 131 13.99 -4.87 1.99
C HIS A 131 13.76 -5.04 3.49
N SER A 132 14.81 -4.92 4.29
CA SER A 132 14.80 -5.10 5.76
C SER A 132 13.83 -4.17 6.50
N SER A 133 13.52 -3.00 5.93
CA SER A 133 12.56 -2.04 6.48
C SER A 133 11.11 -2.55 6.50
N ASN A 134 10.79 -3.60 5.73
CA ASN A 134 9.48 -4.26 5.66
C ASN A 134 8.29 -3.28 5.54
N GLU A 135 8.47 -2.24 4.72
CA GLU A 135 7.45 -1.21 4.54
C GLU A 135 6.28 -1.71 3.70
N VAL A 136 5.09 -1.18 4.00
CA VAL A 136 3.89 -1.42 3.20
C VAL A 136 4.14 -0.91 1.78
N LYS A 137 3.84 -1.78 0.80
CA LYS A 137 3.94 -1.49 -0.62
C LYS A 137 2.81 -0.54 -1.04
N LEU A 138 3.17 0.72 -1.29
CA LEU A 138 2.27 1.82 -1.62
C LEU A 138 2.89 2.67 -2.73
N GLY A 139 2.07 3.46 -3.43
CA GLY A 139 2.57 4.42 -4.41
C GLY A 139 3.62 5.38 -3.84
N HIS A 140 3.40 5.88 -2.62
CA HIS A 140 4.36 6.72 -1.91
C HIS A 140 5.70 6.02 -1.66
N THR A 141 5.71 4.80 -1.13
CA THR A 141 6.97 4.08 -0.86
C THR A 141 7.67 3.69 -2.15
N ALA A 142 6.94 3.36 -3.22
CA ALA A 142 7.51 3.15 -4.55
C ALA A 142 8.22 4.42 -5.09
N GLU A 143 7.65 5.60 -4.90
CA GLU A 143 8.26 6.88 -5.27
C GLU A 143 9.51 7.20 -4.45
N VAL A 144 9.49 6.98 -3.13
CA VAL A 144 10.68 7.12 -2.26
C VAL A 144 11.80 6.17 -2.70
N ASN A 145 11.47 4.91 -3.03
CA ASN A 145 12.43 3.96 -3.58
C ASN A 145 13.05 4.49 -4.88
N ALA A 146 12.21 5.01 -5.80
CA ALA A 146 12.67 5.54 -7.08
C ALA A 146 13.62 6.74 -6.91
N HIS A 147 13.32 7.66 -5.98
CA HIS A 147 14.22 8.76 -5.67
C HIS A 147 15.59 8.29 -5.17
N LEU A 148 15.62 7.29 -4.27
CA LEU A 148 16.90 6.75 -3.80
C LEU A 148 17.68 6.08 -4.94
N VAL A 149 17.02 5.22 -5.72
CA VAL A 149 17.67 4.49 -6.82
C VAL A 149 18.24 5.47 -7.84
N ALA A 150 17.47 6.47 -8.27
CA ALA A 150 17.94 7.48 -9.21
C ALA A 150 19.18 8.24 -8.68
N GLU A 151 19.16 8.66 -7.41
CA GLU A 151 20.29 9.34 -6.80
C GLU A 151 21.51 8.42 -6.64
N ASN A 152 21.30 7.15 -6.29
CA ASN A 152 22.37 6.17 -6.15
C ASN A 152 23.00 5.80 -7.49
N VAL A 153 22.22 5.70 -8.57
CA VAL A 153 22.76 5.54 -9.94
C VAL A 153 23.64 6.73 -10.31
N ARG A 154 23.18 7.96 -10.03
CA ARG A 154 23.98 9.19 -10.26
C ARG A 154 25.26 9.23 -9.44
N ARG A 155 25.20 8.82 -8.17
CA ARG A 155 26.36 8.73 -7.27
C ARG A 155 27.35 7.67 -7.72
N MET A 156 26.87 6.50 -8.12
CA MET A 156 27.68 5.41 -8.67
C MET A 156 28.45 5.87 -9.92
N ALA A 157 27.78 6.54 -10.86
CA ALA A 157 28.42 7.09 -12.06
C ALA A 157 29.54 8.12 -11.72
N LYS A 158 29.37 8.87 -10.62
CA LYS A 158 30.34 9.85 -10.12
C LYS A 158 31.32 9.28 -9.08
N ARG A 159 31.32 7.96 -8.85
CA ARG A 159 32.13 7.28 -7.81
C ARG A 159 31.98 7.91 -6.41
N LYS A 160 30.78 8.39 -6.08
CA LYS A 160 30.43 8.93 -4.76
C LYS A 160 29.81 7.84 -3.86
N PRO A 161 29.91 7.96 -2.53
CA PRO A 161 29.24 7.05 -1.61
C PRO A 161 27.72 7.01 -1.84
N LEU A 162 27.16 5.80 -1.88
CA LEU A 162 25.73 5.57 -2.02
C LEU A 162 24.98 5.95 -0.73
N LEU A 163 23.71 6.31 -0.90
CA LEU A 163 22.80 6.63 0.18
C LEU A 163 22.06 5.37 0.67
N PRO A 164 21.84 5.22 1.98
CA PRO A 164 21.05 4.12 2.54
C PRO A 164 19.54 4.41 2.51
N TYR A 165 18.70 3.38 2.40
CA TYR A 165 17.25 3.44 2.45
C TYR A 165 16.72 3.27 3.88
N PRO A 166 15.66 3.99 4.30
CA PRO A 166 15.05 5.15 3.63
C PRO A 166 15.75 6.48 3.97
N LYS A 167 16.71 6.45 4.91
CA LYS A 167 17.36 7.65 5.50
C LYS A 167 17.95 8.61 4.47
N GLY A 168 18.48 8.09 3.36
CA GLY A 168 19.06 8.84 2.26
C GLY A 168 18.08 9.75 1.53
N VAL A 169 16.78 9.45 1.60
CA VAL A 169 15.72 10.25 0.97
C VAL A 169 14.93 11.02 2.01
N VAL A 170 14.42 10.32 3.05
CA VAL A 170 13.47 10.92 4.00
C VAL A 170 14.15 11.48 5.25
N GLY A 171 15.45 11.23 5.45
CA GLY A 171 16.20 11.68 6.62
C GLY A 171 15.84 10.96 7.93
N ALA A 172 15.09 9.87 7.88
CA ALA A 172 14.65 9.07 9.03
C ALA A 172 14.84 7.56 8.77
N SER A 173 14.71 6.74 9.82
CA SER A 173 14.84 5.27 9.72
C SER A 173 13.61 4.57 9.12
N LYS A 174 12.48 5.27 9.01
CA LYS A 174 11.23 4.75 8.44
C LYS A 174 10.63 5.82 7.52
N THR A 175 10.00 5.40 6.43
CA THR A 175 9.15 6.31 5.65
C THR A 175 7.90 6.71 6.44
N PRO A 176 7.37 7.93 6.23
CA PRO A 176 6.06 8.29 6.72
C PRO A 176 4.99 7.32 6.15
N ARG A 177 4.10 6.86 7.02
CA ARG A 177 2.95 6.05 6.62
C ARG A 177 1.85 6.99 6.11
N ILE A 178 1.71 7.08 4.80
CA ILE A 178 0.72 7.92 4.13
C ILE A 178 -0.23 7.02 3.34
N TYR A 179 -1.53 7.17 3.55
CA TYR A 179 -2.53 6.42 2.77
C TYR A 179 -3.80 7.23 2.56
N ALA A 180 -4.51 6.89 1.49
CA ALA A 180 -5.82 7.43 1.15
C ALA A 180 -6.77 6.28 0.76
N LEU A 181 -7.79 6.05 1.58
CA LEU A 181 -8.83 5.04 1.34
C LEU A 181 -10.11 5.76 0.89
N SER A 182 -10.57 5.53 -0.34
CA SER A 182 -11.90 5.99 -0.73
C SER A 182 -12.99 5.06 -0.19
N LEU A 183 -14.10 5.66 0.22
CA LEU A 183 -15.35 4.98 0.52
C LEU A 183 -16.40 5.55 -0.46
N GLY A 184 -16.13 5.46 -1.76
CA GLY A 184 -16.95 6.11 -2.77
C GLY A 184 -16.52 7.54 -3.09
N LYS A 185 -17.33 8.20 -3.93
CA LYS A 185 -17.02 9.52 -4.52
C LYS A 185 -16.84 10.65 -3.51
N TYR A 186 -17.58 10.64 -2.40
CA TYR A 186 -17.70 11.76 -1.48
C TYR A 186 -17.27 11.43 -0.04
N ASP A 187 -16.66 10.27 0.18
CA ASP A 187 -16.27 9.83 1.50
C ASP A 187 -14.98 9.02 1.46
N GLY A 188 -14.27 8.94 2.59
CA GLY A 188 -13.01 8.24 2.67
C GLY A 188 -12.26 8.47 3.98
N SER A 189 -11.01 8.05 3.99
CA SER A 189 -10.08 8.22 5.09
C SER A 189 -8.68 8.54 4.57
N LEU A 190 -8.01 9.50 5.20
CA LEU A 190 -6.61 9.82 4.98
C LEU A 190 -5.82 9.55 6.25
N GLY A 191 -4.71 8.86 6.11
CA GLY A 191 -3.76 8.62 7.18
C GLY A 191 -2.43 9.29 6.92
N PHE A 192 -1.89 9.92 7.96
CA PHE A 192 -0.50 10.39 8.03
C PHE A 192 0.08 10.00 9.39
N ASN A 193 0.89 8.94 9.40
CA ASN A 193 1.44 8.34 10.63
C ASN A 193 0.34 7.99 11.66
N SER A 194 0.21 8.73 12.76
CA SER A 194 -0.86 8.54 13.76
C SER A 194 -2.12 9.37 13.48
N LEU A 195 -2.04 10.37 12.61
CA LEU A 195 -3.18 11.22 12.26
C LEU A 195 -4.08 10.50 11.26
N VAL A 196 -5.39 10.56 11.52
CA VAL A 196 -6.44 10.03 10.66
C VAL A 196 -7.51 11.09 10.48
N VAL A 197 -7.84 11.40 9.23
CA VAL A 197 -8.94 12.28 8.83
C VAL A 197 -9.96 11.44 8.06
N ASN A 198 -11.20 11.40 8.54
CA ASN A 198 -12.29 10.64 7.91
C ASN A 198 -13.34 11.59 7.30
N GLY A 199 -14.19 11.07 6.43
CA GLY A 199 -15.33 11.79 5.87
C GLY A 199 -15.05 12.49 4.54
N SER A 200 -15.93 13.41 4.16
CA SER A 200 -15.87 14.14 2.89
C SER A 200 -14.59 14.97 2.72
N MET A 201 -14.02 15.45 3.82
CA MET A 201 -12.73 16.16 3.80
C MET A 201 -11.60 15.24 3.29
N ALA A 202 -11.60 13.97 3.68
CA ALA A 202 -10.65 12.99 3.18
C ALA A 202 -10.81 12.75 1.67
N ALA A 203 -12.06 12.66 1.18
CA ALA A 203 -12.35 12.51 -0.24
C ALA A 203 -11.89 13.73 -1.06
N PHE A 204 -12.11 14.94 -0.56
CA PHE A 204 -11.63 16.17 -1.19
C PHE A 204 -10.11 16.18 -1.32
N PHE A 205 -9.39 15.89 -0.24
CA PHE A 205 -7.94 15.85 -0.25
C PHE A 205 -7.38 14.74 -1.14
N LYS A 206 -8.03 13.57 -1.20
CA LYS A 206 -7.69 12.51 -2.16
C LYS A 206 -7.83 13.00 -3.61
N TRP A 207 -8.96 13.63 -3.96
CA TRP A 207 -9.16 14.22 -5.29
C TRP A 207 -8.08 15.26 -5.62
N MET A 208 -7.75 16.14 -4.67
CA MET A 208 -6.70 17.15 -4.85
C MET A 208 -5.34 16.49 -5.12
N VAL A 209 -4.97 15.47 -4.33
CA VAL A 209 -3.74 14.68 -4.51
C VAL A 209 -3.69 14.02 -5.89
N GLU A 210 -4.78 13.41 -6.34
CA GLU A 210 -4.86 12.78 -7.66
C GLU A 210 -4.70 13.81 -8.77
N TRP A 211 -5.43 14.93 -8.69
CA TRP A 211 -5.39 16.00 -9.68
C TRP A 211 -3.99 16.60 -9.78
N THR A 212 -3.35 16.95 -8.67
CA THR A 212 -1.99 17.50 -8.68
C THR A 212 -0.97 16.49 -9.16
N LYS A 213 -1.14 15.19 -8.88
CA LYS A 213 -0.23 14.14 -9.38
C LYS A 213 -0.36 13.99 -10.90
N ILE A 214 -1.57 14.01 -11.45
CA ILE A 214 -1.79 14.00 -12.90
C ILE A 214 -1.11 15.21 -13.56
N LEU A 215 -1.21 16.40 -12.96
CA LEU A 215 -0.52 17.60 -13.45
C LEU A 215 1.01 17.45 -13.41
N ALA A 216 1.55 16.90 -12.33
CA ALA A 216 2.98 16.64 -12.21
C ALA A 216 3.47 15.61 -13.26
N CYS A 217 2.72 14.53 -13.49
CA CYS A 217 3.02 13.55 -14.54
C CYS A 217 2.93 14.13 -15.96
N ARG A 218 2.16 15.20 -16.16
CA ARG A 218 2.10 15.98 -17.41
C ARG A 218 3.15 17.09 -17.48
N GLU A 219 4.09 17.11 -16.54
CA GLU A 219 5.17 18.10 -16.45
C GLU A 219 4.68 19.56 -16.31
N VAL A 220 3.46 19.75 -15.80
CA VAL A 220 2.91 21.08 -15.54
C VAL A 220 3.54 21.65 -14.27
N LEU A 221 4.13 22.84 -14.37
CA LEU A 221 4.93 23.48 -13.30
C LEU A 221 4.20 23.51 -11.94
N VAL A 222 2.91 23.85 -11.94
CA VAL A 222 2.13 23.94 -10.69
C VAL A 222 2.03 22.58 -9.98
N GLY A 223 1.90 21.49 -10.75
CA GLY A 223 1.86 20.13 -10.20
C GLY A 223 3.21 19.74 -9.62
N ILE A 224 4.30 20.01 -10.35
CA ILE A 224 5.67 19.72 -9.89
C ILE A 224 5.98 20.48 -8.60
N ALA A 225 5.71 21.79 -8.57
CA ALA A 225 5.97 22.63 -7.41
C ALA A 225 5.16 22.19 -6.18
N PHE A 226 3.88 21.84 -6.38
CA PHE A 226 3.04 21.31 -5.31
C PHE A 226 3.64 20.04 -4.69
N TRP A 227 4.09 19.08 -5.51
CA TRP A 227 4.65 17.84 -5.00
C TRP A 227 6.00 18.01 -4.33
N GLN A 228 6.89 18.84 -4.89
CA GLN A 228 8.17 19.17 -4.22
C GLN A 228 7.95 19.76 -2.82
N PHE A 229 7.03 20.71 -2.70
CA PHE A 229 6.68 21.30 -1.41
C PHE A 229 6.03 20.28 -0.46
N SER A 230 5.11 19.47 -0.98
CA SER A 230 4.39 18.46 -0.20
C SER A 230 5.33 17.39 0.36
N ASP A 231 6.29 16.91 -0.43
CA ASP A 231 7.24 15.88 0.00
C ASP A 231 8.23 16.41 1.03
N ILE A 232 8.74 17.63 0.86
CA ILE A 232 9.58 18.30 1.86
C ILE A 232 8.82 18.43 3.17
N THR A 233 7.57 18.90 3.10
CA THR A 233 6.71 19.09 4.27
C THR A 233 6.37 17.76 4.95
N ALA A 234 6.00 16.74 4.19
CA ALA A 234 5.68 15.40 4.70
C ALA A 234 6.89 14.78 5.40
N ASN A 235 8.07 14.83 4.79
CA ASN A 235 9.29 14.32 5.41
C ASN A 235 9.67 15.10 6.67
N PHE A 236 9.49 16.42 6.66
CA PHE A 236 9.69 17.26 7.84
C PHE A 236 8.70 16.91 8.96
N LEU A 237 7.41 16.84 8.68
CA LEU A 237 6.38 16.53 9.69
C LEU A 237 6.54 15.11 10.24
N GLY A 238 6.82 14.14 9.36
CA GLY A 238 6.97 12.74 9.72
C GLY A 238 8.18 12.46 10.63
N ARG A 239 9.25 13.28 10.53
CA ARG A 239 10.43 13.15 11.40
C ARG A 239 10.32 13.96 12.70
N THR A 240 9.57 15.06 12.72
CA THR A 240 9.53 15.99 13.88
C THR A 240 8.25 15.91 14.69
N LEU A 241 7.09 16.21 14.08
CA LEU A 241 5.84 16.49 14.79
C LEU A 241 4.91 15.28 14.91
N VAL A 242 4.94 14.37 13.93
CA VAL A 242 4.07 13.19 13.91
C VAL A 242 4.95 11.98 13.62
N ARG A 243 5.72 11.51 14.62
CA ARG A 243 6.67 10.41 14.42
C ARG A 243 5.96 9.12 14.03
N THR A 244 6.62 8.33 13.18
CA THR A 244 6.17 6.98 12.81
C THR A 244 6.26 6.04 14.02
N THR A 245 5.14 5.80 14.72
CA THR A 245 5.02 4.74 15.73
C THR A 245 4.94 3.36 15.06
N SER A 246 5.37 2.31 15.77
CA SER A 246 5.27 0.94 15.28
C SER A 246 3.82 0.44 15.30
N VAL A 247 3.52 -0.67 14.62
CA VAL A 247 2.20 -1.33 14.70
C VAL A 247 1.98 -1.95 16.08
N ASP A 248 3.06 -2.31 16.79
CA ASP A 248 2.97 -2.85 18.15
C ASP A 248 2.60 -1.79 19.19
N ASP A 249 2.86 -0.50 18.91
CA ASP A 249 2.45 0.61 19.79
C ASP A 249 0.94 0.92 19.72
N ASP A 250 0.21 0.37 18.73
CA ASP A 250 -1.24 0.57 18.56
C ASP A 250 -2.09 -0.43 19.38
N LYS A 251 -1.48 -1.32 20.16
CA LYS A 251 -2.23 -2.23 21.06
C LYS A 251 -2.75 -1.55 22.33
N ASP A 252 -2.30 -0.32 22.59
CA ASP A 252 -2.62 0.46 23.79
C ASP A 252 -3.49 1.72 23.50
N GLU A 253 -4.00 1.90 22.27
CA GLU A 253 -5.01 2.93 21.90
C GLU A 253 -6.36 2.32 21.50
#